data_AF-A0A3D5HQH8-F1
#
_entry.id   AF-A0A3D5HQH8-F1
#
_cell.length_a   1.000
_cell.length_b   1.000
_cell.length_c   1.000
_cell.angle_alpha   90.00
_cell.angle_beta   90.00
_cell.angle_gamma   90.00
#
_symmetry.space_group_name_H-M   'P 1'
#
loop_
_entity.id
_entity.type
_entity.pdbx_description
1 polymer ?
#
loop_
_entity_poly.entity_id
_entity_poly.type
_entity_poly.pdbx_seq_one_letter_code
_entity_poly.pdbx_strand_id
1 'polypeptide(L)'
;PMTYRAGDSTDQKLFFQHDAHWNLEHISPGKVDFGKVMVFNNRVGSDFSTVNIFDPMFDDYDGNYMIMDGQYIPADFDLTITHPSPQSMYSTGLSSFQQLVNDNYLITVGRFGYTFEITPDNEIVWEYITPIRGGAVVPQGDTLLMNNNLTFRSHKYPVDFEAFDGKDLSSKGWIEQEPREDFCDFLTGVDKLTTTTLRMYPVPASANLTIDLPEGSGHRVELFTLSGQSVIIKSGLQNYAMIDVSTFQEGVYIVRVNGSQTGRVIVTK
;
A
#
# COMPACT_ATOMS: atom_id res chain seq x y z
N PRO A 1 -30.94 4.08 -10.19
CA PRO A 1 -32.25 3.58 -10.71
C PRO A 1 -33.08 4.60 -11.48
N MET A 2 -33.08 5.87 -11.05
CA MET A 2 -33.81 6.96 -11.73
C MET A 2 -33.48 7.11 -13.24
N THR A 3 -32.23 6.86 -13.64
CA THR A 3 -31.76 6.95 -15.03
C THR A 3 -32.50 6.02 -15.99
N TYR A 4 -33.11 4.95 -15.48
CA TYR A 4 -33.92 3.99 -16.24
C TYR A 4 -35.34 3.84 -15.67
N ARG A 5 -35.83 4.87 -14.94
CA ARG A 5 -37.21 4.99 -14.43
C ARG A 5 -37.63 3.92 -13.41
N ALA A 6 -36.70 3.37 -12.62
CA ALA A 6 -36.99 2.33 -11.62
C ALA A 6 -36.61 2.73 -10.19
N GLY A 7 -36.86 3.97 -9.79
CA GLY A 7 -36.58 4.49 -8.45
C GLY A 7 -36.57 6.01 -8.42
N ASP A 8 -36.17 6.59 -7.29
CA ASP A 8 -36.08 8.04 -7.08
C ASP A 8 -34.69 8.49 -6.58
N SER A 9 -34.60 9.70 -6.04
CA SER A 9 -33.33 10.27 -5.56
C SER A 9 -32.75 9.55 -4.36
N THR A 10 -33.58 8.86 -3.58
CA THR A 10 -33.16 8.09 -2.40
C THR A 10 -32.43 6.79 -2.79
N ASP A 11 -32.61 6.32 -4.02
CA ASP A 11 -31.91 5.15 -4.56
C ASP A 11 -30.56 5.48 -5.21
N GLN A 12 -30.15 6.75 -5.24
CA GLN A 12 -28.88 7.15 -5.85
C GLN A 12 -27.71 6.76 -4.94
N LYS A 13 -26.76 5.99 -5.50
CA LYS A 13 -25.54 5.54 -4.80
C LYS A 13 -24.27 6.22 -5.30
N LEU A 14 -24.23 6.59 -6.58
CA LEU A 14 -23.09 7.24 -7.24
C LEU A 14 -23.36 8.73 -7.45
N PHE A 15 -22.38 9.57 -7.12
CA PHE A 15 -22.48 11.03 -7.11
C PHE A 15 -21.24 11.66 -7.74
N PHE A 16 -21.37 12.12 -8.99
CA PHE A 16 -20.28 12.74 -9.76
C PHE A 16 -19.05 11.83 -9.88
N GLN A 17 -19.29 10.54 -10.10
CA GLN A 17 -18.26 9.53 -10.11
C GLN A 17 -17.24 9.72 -11.25
N HIS A 18 -15.99 9.37 -10.98
CA HIS A 18 -14.88 9.38 -11.93
C HIS A 18 -14.23 8.02 -11.98
N ASP A 19 -13.47 7.81 -13.05
CA ASP A 19 -12.62 6.64 -13.21
C ASP A 19 -13.36 5.29 -13.15
N ALA A 20 -14.58 5.23 -13.70
CA ALA A 20 -15.29 3.96 -13.84
C ALA A 20 -14.60 3.08 -14.88
N HIS A 21 -14.12 1.90 -14.48
CA HIS A 21 -13.50 0.92 -15.37
C HIS A 21 -13.61 -0.50 -14.82
N TRP A 22 -13.34 -1.47 -15.69
CA TRP A 22 -13.27 -2.88 -15.33
C TRP A 22 -11.94 -3.20 -14.66
N ASN A 23 -12.00 -3.96 -13.57
CA ASN A 23 -10.84 -4.42 -12.81
C ASN A 23 -10.14 -5.59 -13.52
N LEU A 24 -9.44 -5.25 -14.60
CA LEU A 24 -8.75 -6.22 -15.47
C LEU A 24 -7.26 -5.92 -15.58
N GLU A 25 -6.86 -4.67 -15.33
CA GLU A 25 -5.50 -4.21 -15.55
C GLU A 25 -4.58 -4.75 -14.44
N HIS A 26 -3.65 -5.63 -14.83
CA HIS A 26 -2.66 -6.26 -13.96
C HIS A 26 -3.21 -7.20 -12.88
N ILE A 27 -4.53 -7.36 -12.77
CA ILE A 27 -5.17 -8.28 -11.83
C ILE A 27 -5.36 -9.65 -12.46
N SER A 28 -5.04 -10.71 -11.71
CA SER A 28 -5.21 -12.09 -12.18
C SER A 28 -6.68 -12.52 -12.15
N PRO A 29 -7.16 -13.34 -13.11
CA PRO A 29 -8.54 -13.86 -13.12
C PRO A 29 -9.00 -14.61 -11.87
N GLY A 30 -8.08 -15.07 -11.02
CA GLY A 30 -8.40 -15.76 -9.76
C GLY A 30 -8.66 -14.83 -8.57
N LYS A 31 -8.55 -13.51 -8.72
CA LYS A 31 -8.79 -12.53 -7.65
C LYS A 31 -10.29 -12.27 -7.50
N VAL A 32 -10.75 -12.06 -6.26
CA VAL A 32 -12.19 -11.91 -5.93
C VAL A 32 -12.87 -10.80 -6.72
N ASP A 33 -12.17 -9.69 -6.93
CA ASP A 33 -12.73 -8.52 -7.60
C ASP A 33 -12.35 -8.42 -9.09
N PHE A 34 -11.70 -9.45 -9.65
CA PHE A 34 -11.36 -9.48 -11.07
C PHE A 34 -12.63 -9.37 -11.92
N GLY A 35 -12.60 -8.50 -12.94
CA GLY A 35 -13.73 -8.31 -13.85
C GLY A 35 -14.89 -7.52 -13.26
N LYS A 36 -14.81 -7.05 -12.02
CA LYS A 36 -15.79 -6.12 -11.44
C LYS A 36 -15.54 -4.69 -11.88
N VAL A 37 -16.51 -3.81 -11.67
CA VAL A 37 -16.36 -2.37 -11.93
C VAL A 37 -15.77 -1.67 -10.70
N MET A 38 -14.72 -0.89 -10.93
CA MET A 38 -14.12 0.02 -9.94
C MET A 38 -14.51 1.45 -10.26
N VAL A 39 -14.72 2.27 -9.23
CA VAL A 39 -15.10 3.67 -9.41
C VAL A 39 -14.71 4.55 -8.22
N PHE A 40 -14.34 5.80 -8.49
CA PHE A 40 -14.21 6.84 -7.47
C PHE A 40 -15.51 7.66 -7.40
N ASN A 41 -16.13 7.74 -6.23
CA ASN A 41 -17.42 8.39 -5.99
C ASN A 41 -17.22 9.71 -5.23
N ASN A 42 -17.21 10.82 -5.96
CA ASN A 42 -16.70 12.09 -5.49
C ASN A 42 -17.55 12.78 -4.41
N ARG A 43 -18.88 12.71 -4.48
CA ARG A 43 -19.77 13.55 -3.66
C ARG A 43 -20.80 12.74 -2.89
N VAL A 44 -20.36 11.73 -2.16
CA VAL A 44 -21.24 10.84 -1.38
C VAL A 44 -21.91 11.58 -0.22
N GLY A 45 -21.19 12.49 0.43
CA GLY A 45 -21.73 13.42 1.41
C GLY A 45 -21.20 14.83 1.25
N SER A 46 -21.40 15.67 2.26
CA SER A 46 -20.98 17.08 2.27
C SER A 46 -19.47 17.28 2.14
N ASP A 47 -18.70 16.33 2.67
CA ASP A 47 -17.28 16.49 2.96
C ASP A 47 -16.51 15.16 2.88
N PHE A 48 -17.05 14.16 2.18
CA PHE A 48 -16.34 12.90 1.94
C PHE A 48 -16.65 12.29 0.57
N SER A 49 -15.68 11.54 0.08
CA SER A 49 -15.76 10.71 -1.12
C SER A 49 -15.52 9.25 -0.73
N THR A 50 -15.92 8.32 -1.59
CA THR A 50 -15.60 6.89 -1.43
C THR A 50 -14.98 6.36 -2.70
N VAL A 51 -14.31 5.23 -2.61
CA VAL A 51 -14.10 4.35 -3.75
C VAL A 51 -14.97 3.11 -3.59
N ASN A 52 -15.46 2.59 -4.71
CA ASN A 52 -16.41 1.49 -4.69
C ASN A 52 -16.04 0.43 -5.73
N ILE A 53 -16.33 -0.83 -5.40
CA ILE A 53 -16.28 -1.97 -6.32
C ILE A 53 -17.66 -2.62 -6.34
N PHE A 54 -18.14 -2.99 -7.53
CA PHE A 54 -19.34 -3.80 -7.69
C PHE A 54 -19.25 -4.68 -8.93
N ASP A 55 -19.73 -5.91 -8.82
CA ASP A 55 -20.01 -6.76 -9.98
C ASP A 55 -21.29 -6.25 -10.67
N PRO A 56 -21.29 -5.81 -11.93
CA PRO A 56 -22.50 -5.34 -12.60
C PRO A 56 -23.47 -6.48 -12.98
N MET A 57 -23.18 -7.73 -12.61
CA MET A 57 -24.06 -8.87 -12.78
C MET A 57 -24.43 -9.08 -14.25
N PHE A 58 -23.42 -9.07 -15.12
CA PHE A 58 -23.57 -9.33 -16.54
C PHE A 58 -23.75 -10.83 -16.80
N ASP A 59 -24.81 -11.20 -17.50
CA ASP A 59 -25.06 -12.56 -17.96
C ASP A 59 -24.47 -12.74 -19.36
N ASP A 60 -23.38 -13.51 -19.46
CA ASP A 60 -22.71 -13.83 -20.73
C ASP A 60 -23.57 -14.71 -21.66
N TYR A 61 -24.51 -15.50 -21.13
CA TYR A 61 -25.37 -16.36 -21.93
C TYR A 61 -26.43 -15.54 -22.66
N ASP A 62 -27.10 -14.65 -21.94
CA ASP A 62 -28.15 -13.79 -22.47
C ASP A 62 -27.63 -12.46 -23.04
N GLY A 63 -26.35 -12.13 -22.78
CA GLY A 63 -25.70 -10.90 -23.24
C GLY A 63 -26.30 -9.63 -22.63
N ASN A 64 -26.79 -9.70 -21.39
CA ASN A 64 -27.52 -8.61 -20.72
C ASN A 64 -27.16 -8.49 -19.24
N TYR A 65 -27.36 -7.32 -18.66
CA TYR A 65 -27.27 -7.14 -17.20
C TYR A 65 -28.52 -7.67 -16.52
N MET A 66 -28.33 -8.38 -15.40
CA MET A 66 -29.43 -8.99 -14.66
C MET A 66 -30.37 -7.94 -14.03
N ILE A 67 -31.67 -8.25 -14.06
CA ILE A 67 -32.72 -7.44 -13.45
C ILE A 67 -33.46 -8.29 -12.41
N MET A 68 -33.64 -7.75 -11.20
CA MET A 68 -34.44 -8.33 -10.13
C MET A 68 -35.44 -7.28 -9.64
N ASP A 69 -36.72 -7.66 -9.48
CA ASP A 69 -37.79 -6.77 -9.04
C ASP A 69 -37.89 -5.44 -9.83
N GLY A 70 -37.56 -5.49 -11.13
CA GLY A 70 -37.60 -4.33 -12.02
C GLY A 70 -36.40 -3.38 -11.92
N GLN A 71 -35.35 -3.73 -11.18
CA GLN A 71 -34.11 -2.96 -11.06
C GLN A 71 -32.90 -3.77 -11.55
N TYR A 72 -31.93 -3.09 -12.18
CA TYR A 72 -30.63 -3.70 -12.45
C TYR A 72 -29.95 -4.00 -11.12
N ILE A 73 -29.45 -5.23 -10.98
CA ILE A 73 -28.63 -5.63 -9.84
C ILE A 73 -27.14 -5.43 -10.16
N PRO A 74 -26.27 -5.26 -9.16
CA PRO A 74 -26.52 -5.29 -7.72
C PRO A 74 -27.11 -3.98 -7.21
N ALA A 75 -27.85 -4.06 -6.10
CA ALA A 75 -28.43 -2.88 -5.44
C ALA A 75 -27.39 -2.10 -4.60
N ASP A 76 -26.30 -2.76 -4.21
CA ASP A 76 -25.25 -2.23 -3.35
C ASP A 76 -23.86 -2.57 -3.89
N PHE A 77 -22.85 -1.90 -3.34
CA PHE A 77 -21.45 -2.16 -3.67
C PHE A 77 -20.93 -3.38 -2.90
N ASP A 78 -20.05 -4.16 -3.54
CA ASP A 78 -19.32 -5.24 -2.87
C ASP A 78 -18.28 -4.69 -1.89
N LEU A 79 -17.66 -3.56 -2.27
CA LEU A 79 -16.65 -2.87 -1.49
C LEU A 79 -16.90 -1.37 -1.49
N THR A 80 -16.73 -0.77 -0.32
CA THR A 80 -16.70 0.69 -0.14
C THR A 80 -15.54 1.03 0.79
N ILE A 81 -14.59 1.85 0.32
CA ILE A 81 -13.44 2.30 1.10
C ILE A 81 -13.46 3.82 1.22
N THR A 82 -13.10 4.29 2.42
CA THR A 82 -12.75 5.67 2.71
C THR A 82 -11.37 5.74 3.34
N HIS A 83 -10.64 6.83 3.15
CA HIS A 83 -9.42 7.11 3.89
C HIS A 83 -9.72 7.11 5.41
N PRO A 84 -8.80 6.67 6.29
CA PRO A 84 -9.02 6.62 7.75
C PRO A 84 -9.44 7.97 8.36
N SER A 85 -9.01 9.06 7.73
CA SER A 85 -9.58 10.40 7.87
C SER A 85 -10.39 10.72 6.60
N PRO A 86 -11.72 10.53 6.58
CA PRO A 86 -12.52 10.58 5.34
C PRO A 86 -12.39 11.88 4.55
N GLN A 87 -12.22 13.01 5.24
CA GLN A 87 -12.05 14.34 4.65
C GLN A 87 -10.76 14.44 3.82
N SER A 88 -9.74 13.64 4.12
CA SER A 88 -8.46 13.65 3.38
C SER A 88 -8.62 13.16 1.94
N MET A 89 -9.65 12.35 1.66
CA MET A 89 -9.97 11.90 0.30
C MET A 89 -11.14 12.61 -0.34
N TYR A 90 -11.68 13.65 0.30
CA TYR A 90 -12.78 14.40 -0.26
C TYR A 90 -12.35 15.17 -1.51
N SER A 91 -12.92 14.82 -2.66
CA SER A 91 -12.69 15.53 -3.90
C SER A 91 -13.98 15.67 -4.67
N THR A 92 -14.34 16.89 -5.07
CA THR A 92 -15.61 17.15 -5.79
C THR A 92 -15.55 16.83 -7.29
N GLY A 93 -14.42 16.37 -7.82
CA GLY A 93 -14.22 15.99 -9.22
C GLY A 93 -12.78 15.52 -9.46
N LEU A 94 -12.48 15.03 -10.66
CA LEU A 94 -11.26 14.24 -10.91
C LEU A 94 -11.22 13.02 -9.98
N SER A 95 -10.03 12.44 -9.81
CA SER A 95 -9.73 11.28 -8.97
C SER A 95 -9.73 9.95 -9.72
N SER A 96 -8.99 8.99 -9.16
CA SER A 96 -8.85 7.65 -9.69
C SER A 96 -8.74 6.61 -8.58
N PHE A 97 -9.01 5.36 -8.93
CA PHE A 97 -8.99 4.22 -8.02
C PHE A 97 -8.50 2.97 -8.74
N GLN A 98 -7.50 2.28 -8.22
CA GLN A 98 -6.95 1.08 -8.83
C GLN A 98 -6.68 0.02 -7.76
N GLN A 99 -7.02 -1.25 -8.04
CA GLN A 99 -6.56 -2.38 -7.25
C GLN A 99 -5.17 -2.79 -7.75
N LEU A 100 -4.26 -3.08 -6.82
CA LEU A 100 -2.89 -3.49 -7.10
C LEU A 100 -2.73 -5.01 -6.97
N VAL A 101 -1.68 -5.55 -7.58
CA VAL A 101 -1.35 -7.00 -7.57
C VAL A 101 -1.20 -7.60 -6.16
N ASN A 102 -0.78 -6.79 -5.20
CA ASN A 102 -0.62 -7.13 -3.78
C ASN A 102 -1.91 -6.96 -2.97
N ASP A 103 -3.07 -6.80 -3.63
CA ASP A 103 -4.39 -6.56 -3.04
C ASP A 103 -4.58 -5.20 -2.35
N ASN A 104 -3.56 -4.34 -2.35
CA ASN A 104 -3.72 -2.96 -1.92
C ASN A 104 -4.48 -2.13 -2.95
N TYR A 105 -4.88 -0.94 -2.54
CA TYR A 105 -5.63 0.00 -3.33
C TYR A 105 -4.83 1.28 -3.50
N LEU A 106 -4.64 1.69 -4.75
CA LEU A 106 -4.10 3.01 -5.09
C LEU A 106 -5.25 3.98 -5.33
N ILE A 107 -5.24 5.10 -4.63
CA ILE A 107 -6.30 6.11 -4.70
C ILE A 107 -5.66 7.47 -4.96
N THR A 108 -6.16 8.20 -5.95
CA THR A 108 -5.77 9.59 -6.21
C THR A 108 -6.95 10.51 -5.99
N VAL A 109 -6.74 11.53 -5.17
CA VAL A 109 -7.67 12.60 -4.83
C VAL A 109 -7.35 13.79 -5.73
N GLY A 110 -7.98 13.84 -6.89
CA GLY A 110 -7.44 14.58 -8.03
C GLY A 110 -7.36 16.10 -7.83
N ARG A 111 -8.30 16.71 -7.11
CA ARG A 111 -8.24 18.16 -6.83
C ARG A 111 -7.12 18.59 -5.87
N PHE A 112 -6.52 17.64 -5.16
CA PHE A 112 -5.44 17.90 -4.19
C PHE A 112 -4.10 17.30 -4.65
N GLY A 113 -4.08 16.65 -5.81
CA GLY A 113 -2.92 15.89 -6.30
C GLY A 113 -2.38 14.90 -5.26
N TYR A 114 -3.25 14.42 -4.38
CA TYR A 114 -2.89 13.57 -3.26
C TYR A 114 -3.16 12.13 -3.67
N THR A 115 -2.12 11.31 -3.67
CA THR A 115 -2.20 9.90 -4.02
C THR A 115 -1.69 9.08 -2.86
N PHE A 116 -2.37 8.01 -2.51
CA PHE A 116 -1.97 7.13 -1.42
C PHE A 116 -2.28 5.68 -1.78
N GLU A 117 -1.51 4.77 -1.17
CA GLU A 117 -1.78 3.34 -1.19
C GLU A 117 -2.32 2.93 0.17
N ILE A 118 -3.41 2.17 0.17
CA ILE A 118 -4.08 1.68 1.36
C ILE A 118 -4.29 0.16 1.28
N THR A 119 -4.16 -0.53 2.41
CA THR A 119 -4.42 -1.97 2.49
C THR A 119 -5.93 -2.27 2.55
N PRO A 120 -6.36 -3.52 2.32
CA PRO A 120 -7.74 -3.95 2.58
C PRO A 120 -8.22 -3.74 4.03
N ASP A 121 -7.28 -3.71 4.98
CA ASP A 121 -7.56 -3.46 6.40
C ASP A 121 -7.63 -1.97 6.75
N ASN A 122 -7.68 -1.09 5.74
CA ASN A 122 -7.77 0.37 5.89
C ASN A 122 -6.52 1.01 6.54
N GLU A 123 -5.33 0.44 6.29
CA GLU A 123 -4.05 0.99 6.74
C GLU A 123 -3.31 1.70 5.61
N ILE A 124 -2.82 2.92 5.86
CA ILE A 124 -2.04 3.69 4.88
C ILE A 124 -0.63 3.12 4.77
N VAL A 125 -0.23 2.75 3.55
CA VAL A 125 1.11 2.23 3.24
C VAL A 125 2.07 3.37 2.94
N TRP A 126 1.64 4.31 2.09
CA TRP A 126 2.39 5.52 1.76
C TRP A 126 1.45 6.60 1.20
N GLU A 127 1.96 7.83 1.22
CA GLU A 127 1.26 9.02 0.75
C GLU A 127 2.19 9.87 -0.12
N TYR A 128 1.64 10.49 -1.15
CA TYR A 128 2.36 11.33 -2.09
C TYR A 128 1.52 12.52 -2.53
N ILE A 129 2.14 13.68 -2.61
CA ILE A 129 1.54 14.88 -3.19
C ILE A 129 2.27 15.19 -4.49
N THR A 130 1.54 15.27 -5.60
CA THR A 130 2.08 15.70 -6.89
C THR A 130 2.73 17.08 -6.74
N PRO A 131 4.07 17.22 -6.91
CA PRO A 131 4.81 18.42 -6.56
C PRO A 131 4.80 19.42 -7.71
N ILE A 132 3.61 19.76 -8.21
CA ILE A 132 3.40 20.66 -9.34
C ILE A 132 2.36 21.71 -8.97
N ARG A 133 2.68 23.01 -9.08
CA ARG A 133 1.73 24.11 -8.93
C ARG A 133 1.50 24.77 -10.29
N GLY A 134 0.31 24.61 -10.86
CA GLY A 134 -0.06 25.24 -12.13
C GLY A 134 0.87 24.87 -13.30
N GLY A 135 1.42 23.65 -13.29
CA GLY A 135 2.37 23.16 -14.29
C GLY A 135 3.86 23.38 -13.97
N ALA A 136 4.19 24.15 -12.94
CA ALA A 136 5.57 24.33 -12.47
C ALA A 136 5.88 23.38 -11.31
N VAL A 137 7.06 22.76 -11.31
CA VAL A 137 7.53 21.92 -10.19
C VAL A 137 7.77 22.79 -8.94
N VAL A 138 7.46 22.25 -7.75
CA VAL A 138 7.66 22.93 -6.47
C VAL A 138 8.64 22.17 -5.55
N PRO A 139 9.20 22.82 -4.52
CA PRO A 139 10.06 22.17 -3.53
C PRO A 139 9.38 21.05 -2.75
N GLN A 140 10.17 20.06 -2.33
CA GLN A 140 9.71 19.00 -1.45
C GLN A 140 9.15 19.57 -0.15
N GLY A 141 7.97 19.12 0.25
CA GLY A 141 7.28 19.59 1.47
C GLY A 141 6.59 20.95 1.34
N ASP A 142 6.54 21.56 0.14
CA ASP A 142 5.73 22.77 -0.07
C ASP A 142 4.24 22.49 0.19
N THR A 143 3.53 23.49 0.72
CA THR A 143 2.11 23.37 1.00
C THR A 143 1.30 23.70 -0.26
N LEU A 144 0.56 22.70 -0.76
CA LEU A 144 -0.28 22.83 -1.94
C LEU A 144 -1.76 22.84 -1.55
N LEU A 145 -2.47 23.87 -1.98
CA LEU A 145 -3.90 24.01 -1.74
C LEU A 145 -4.71 23.34 -2.85
N MET A 146 -6.00 23.14 -2.60
CA MET A 146 -6.95 22.62 -3.58
C MET A 146 -6.80 23.34 -4.94
N ASN A 147 -6.79 22.55 -6.01
CA ASN A 147 -6.57 22.94 -7.40
C ASN A 147 -5.16 23.47 -7.75
N ASN A 148 -4.19 23.48 -6.84
CA ASN A 148 -2.81 23.88 -7.20
C ASN A 148 -2.14 22.82 -8.09
N ASN A 149 -2.37 21.55 -7.78
CA ASN A 149 -1.69 20.38 -8.32
C ASN A 149 -2.67 19.33 -8.87
N LEU A 150 -3.63 19.80 -9.68
CA LEU A 150 -4.66 18.93 -10.28
C LEU A 150 -4.02 17.70 -10.92
N THR A 151 -4.35 16.53 -10.39
CA THR A 151 -3.90 15.23 -10.89
C THR A 151 -5.12 14.48 -11.38
N PHE A 152 -5.21 14.28 -12.70
CA PHE A 152 -6.41 13.70 -13.31
C PHE A 152 -6.62 12.26 -12.87
N ARG A 153 -5.57 11.45 -12.96
CA ARG A 153 -5.51 10.02 -12.63
C ARG A 153 -4.06 9.67 -12.30
N SER A 154 -3.86 8.72 -11.41
CA SER A 154 -2.61 7.96 -11.32
C SER A 154 -2.86 6.49 -11.65
N HIS A 155 -1.81 5.82 -12.13
CA HIS A 155 -1.84 4.38 -12.39
C HIS A 155 -0.47 3.81 -12.03
N LYS A 156 -0.45 2.73 -11.26
CA LYS A 156 0.76 2.02 -10.86
C LYS A 156 0.86 0.73 -11.65
N TYR A 157 1.93 0.62 -12.41
CA TYR A 157 2.26 -0.59 -13.15
C TYR A 157 3.07 -1.55 -12.25
N PRO A 158 2.85 -2.87 -12.35
CA PRO A 158 3.75 -3.86 -11.79
C PRO A 158 5.17 -3.68 -12.30
N VAL A 159 6.15 -3.98 -11.45
CA VAL A 159 7.58 -3.84 -11.80
C VAL A 159 8.01 -4.79 -12.94
N ASP A 160 7.29 -5.89 -13.09
CA ASP A 160 7.45 -6.93 -14.10
C ASP A 160 6.48 -6.78 -15.28
N PHE A 161 5.87 -5.60 -15.46
CA PHE A 161 4.98 -5.37 -16.58
C PHE A 161 5.73 -5.53 -17.92
N GLU A 162 5.30 -6.49 -18.74
CA GLU A 162 5.96 -6.88 -20.00
C GLU A 162 6.22 -5.70 -20.96
N ALA A 163 5.42 -4.62 -20.91
CA ALA A 163 5.64 -3.43 -21.72
C ALA A 163 6.97 -2.71 -21.41
N PHE A 164 7.57 -3.00 -20.26
CA PHE A 164 8.88 -2.50 -19.84
C PHE A 164 10.05 -3.31 -20.40
N ASP A 165 9.81 -4.47 -21.02
CA ASP A 165 10.88 -5.28 -21.59
C ASP A 165 11.68 -4.51 -22.65
N GLY A 166 12.99 -4.47 -22.45
CA GLY A 166 13.92 -3.75 -23.32
C GLY A 166 13.76 -2.22 -23.30
N LYS A 167 13.02 -1.65 -22.36
CA LYS A 167 12.89 -0.20 -22.18
C LYS A 167 13.92 0.34 -21.19
N ASP A 168 14.41 1.55 -21.44
CA ASP A 168 15.24 2.27 -20.47
C ASP A 168 14.34 2.86 -19.38
N LEU A 169 14.34 2.21 -18.21
CA LEU A 169 13.65 2.68 -17.01
C LEU A 169 14.60 3.36 -16.02
N SER A 170 15.80 3.78 -16.47
CA SER A 170 16.71 4.52 -15.60
C SER A 170 16.05 5.80 -15.08
N SER A 171 16.20 6.03 -13.77
CA SER A 171 15.71 7.25 -13.13
C SER A 171 16.25 8.48 -13.88
N LYS A 172 15.35 9.44 -14.16
CA LYS A 172 15.69 10.73 -14.77
C LYS A 172 15.82 11.85 -13.73
N GLY A 173 15.94 11.49 -12.45
CA GLY A 173 15.96 12.42 -11.32
C GLY A 173 14.60 12.55 -10.65
N TRP A 174 14.48 13.60 -9.85
CA TRP A 174 13.30 13.90 -9.03
C TRP A 174 12.30 14.76 -9.79
N ILE A 175 11.03 14.67 -9.42
CA ILE A 175 9.98 15.53 -10.02
C ILE A 175 9.97 16.88 -9.28
N GLU A 176 10.10 16.84 -7.95
CA GLU A 176 10.16 17.98 -7.06
C GLU A 176 11.50 18.72 -7.11
N GLN A 177 11.48 19.99 -6.69
CA GLN A 177 12.70 20.72 -6.36
C GLN A 177 13.17 20.34 -4.94
N GLU A 178 14.46 20.47 -4.66
CA GLU A 178 15.03 20.23 -3.32
C GLU A 178 14.61 18.86 -2.71
N PRO A 179 14.85 17.75 -3.43
CA PRO A 179 14.41 16.43 -3.01
C PRO A 179 15.10 16.02 -1.70
N ARG A 180 14.38 15.23 -0.90
CA ARG A 180 14.96 14.58 0.28
C ARG A 180 15.65 13.28 -0.13
N GLU A 181 16.93 13.38 -0.45
CA GLU A 181 17.75 12.25 -0.89
C GLU A 181 17.90 11.16 0.19
N ASP A 182 17.76 11.52 1.46
CA ASP A 182 17.86 10.64 2.62
C ASP A 182 16.57 9.83 2.91
N PHE A 183 15.46 10.14 2.23
CA PHE A 183 14.15 9.55 2.56
C PHE A 183 14.11 8.01 2.42
N CYS A 184 14.81 7.46 1.42
CA CYS A 184 14.85 6.01 1.20
C CYS A 184 15.54 5.24 2.34
N ASP A 185 16.42 5.90 3.11
CA ASP A 185 17.10 5.28 4.24
C ASP A 185 16.18 5.14 5.47
N PHE A 186 15.00 5.78 5.46
CA PHE A 186 14.01 5.73 6.55
C PHE A 186 12.86 4.74 6.29
N LEU A 187 12.71 4.21 5.07
CA LEU A 187 11.60 3.33 4.69
C LEU A 187 11.86 1.87 5.11
N THR A 188 12.08 1.63 6.39
CA THR A 188 11.90 0.29 6.96
C THR A 188 10.49 0.21 7.53
N GLY A 189 9.67 -0.72 7.04
CA GLY A 189 8.34 -0.96 7.59
C GLY A 189 8.39 -1.14 9.10
N VAL A 190 7.41 -0.56 9.81
CA VAL A 190 7.26 -0.78 11.25
C VAL A 190 6.63 -2.15 11.44
N ASP A 191 7.43 -3.21 11.43
CA ASP A 191 6.96 -4.49 11.93
C ASP A 191 6.51 -4.29 13.38
N LYS A 192 5.29 -4.74 13.71
CA LYS A 192 4.78 -4.73 15.08
C LYS A 192 5.52 -5.80 15.90
N LEU A 193 6.74 -5.48 16.31
CA LEU A 193 7.61 -6.37 17.04
C LEU A 193 7.09 -6.52 18.48
N THR A 194 6.96 -7.77 18.92
CA THR A 194 6.62 -8.08 20.31
C THR A 194 7.93 -8.12 21.09
N THR A 195 8.17 -7.11 21.92
CA THR A 195 9.33 -7.08 22.81
C THR A 195 9.22 -8.24 23.79
N THR A 196 9.99 -9.30 23.53
CA THR A 196 10.10 -10.48 24.38
C THR A 196 11.56 -10.56 24.82
N THR A 197 11.82 -10.92 26.08
CA THR A 197 13.20 -10.98 26.56
C THR A 197 13.91 -12.20 25.96
N LEU A 198 14.60 -12.00 24.83
CA LEU A 198 15.50 -13.01 24.25
C LEU A 198 16.74 -13.17 25.13
N ARG A 199 17.04 -14.41 25.52
CA ARG A 199 18.28 -14.72 26.22
C ARG A 199 19.40 -14.87 25.22
N MET A 200 20.37 -13.95 25.29
CA MET A 200 21.50 -13.88 24.37
C MET A 200 22.79 -13.75 25.17
N TYR A 201 23.84 -14.45 24.75
CA TYR A 201 25.13 -14.42 25.45
C TYR A 201 26.29 -14.85 24.55
N PRO A 202 27.51 -14.33 24.81
CA PRO A 202 27.78 -13.18 25.66
C PRO A 202 27.22 -11.88 25.06
N VAL A 203 26.85 -10.92 25.91
CA VAL A 203 26.55 -9.55 25.51
C VAL A 203 27.28 -8.62 26.49
N PRO A 204 28.26 -7.80 26.03
CA PRO A 204 28.72 -7.64 24.64
C PRO A 204 29.38 -8.90 24.04
N ALA A 205 29.28 -9.06 22.72
CA ALA A 205 29.88 -10.16 21.97
C ALA A 205 31.08 -9.68 21.14
N SER A 206 32.16 -10.45 21.09
CA SER A 206 33.36 -10.12 20.29
C SER A 206 33.73 -11.17 19.24
N ALA A 207 33.23 -12.40 19.39
CA ALA A 207 33.52 -13.49 18.46
C ALA A 207 32.29 -14.34 18.18
N ASN A 208 31.65 -14.87 19.22
CA ASN A 208 30.44 -15.67 19.08
C ASN A 208 29.29 -15.03 19.84
N LEU A 209 28.10 -15.09 19.27
CA LEU A 209 26.83 -14.76 19.89
C LEU A 209 25.94 -16.01 19.88
N THR A 210 25.47 -16.40 21.06
CA THR A 210 24.47 -17.46 21.23
C THR A 210 23.13 -16.82 21.56
N ILE A 211 22.07 -17.29 20.89
CA ILE A 211 20.69 -16.87 21.12
C ILE A 211 19.91 -18.13 21.48
N ASP A 212 19.35 -18.17 22.69
CA ASP A 212 18.45 -19.27 23.08
C ASP A 212 17.12 -19.11 22.33
N LEU A 213 16.64 -20.21 21.78
CA LEU A 213 15.39 -20.27 21.04
C LEU A 213 14.38 -21.13 21.82
N PRO A 214 13.07 -20.89 21.65
CA PRO A 214 12.04 -21.75 22.25
C PRO A 214 12.23 -23.22 21.85
N GLU A 215 11.65 -24.14 22.63
CA GLU A 215 11.60 -25.55 22.23
C GLU A 215 10.86 -25.69 20.90
N GLY A 216 11.50 -26.35 19.95
CA GLY A 216 10.95 -26.53 18.61
C GLY A 216 12.01 -26.61 17.53
N SER A 217 11.56 -26.57 16.28
CA SER A 217 12.42 -26.58 15.10
C SER A 217 11.85 -25.67 14.03
N GLY A 218 12.69 -25.28 13.07
CA GLY A 218 12.27 -24.41 11.98
C GLY A 218 12.38 -22.92 12.31
N HIS A 219 13.05 -22.57 13.40
CA HIS A 219 13.20 -21.18 13.81
C HIS A 219 14.08 -20.40 12.82
N ARG A 220 13.74 -19.12 12.67
CA ARG A 220 14.48 -18.15 11.86
C ARG A 220 15.00 -17.04 12.77
N VAL A 221 16.29 -16.75 12.64
CA VAL A 221 17.01 -15.70 13.37
C VAL A 221 17.64 -14.74 12.38
N GLU A 222 17.41 -13.46 12.58
CA GLU A 222 17.87 -12.39 11.71
C GLU A 222 18.56 -11.31 12.54
N LEU A 223 19.70 -10.81 12.05
CA LEU A 223 20.42 -9.71 12.68
C LEU A 223 20.42 -8.51 11.75
N PHE A 224 20.13 -7.34 12.32
CA PHE A 224 20.07 -6.08 11.61
C PHE A 224 20.99 -5.04 12.26
N THR A 225 21.53 -4.13 11.46
CA THR A 225 22.12 -2.88 11.98
C THR A 225 21.02 -1.97 12.55
N LEU A 226 21.41 -0.89 13.24
CA LEU A 226 20.45 0.13 13.68
C LEU A 226 19.72 0.85 12.53
N SER A 227 20.29 0.84 11.32
CA SER A 227 19.63 1.36 10.11
C SER A 227 18.70 0.33 9.44
N GLY A 228 18.50 -0.84 10.03
CA GLY A 228 17.62 -1.88 9.50
C GLY A 228 18.22 -2.72 8.36
N GLN A 229 19.51 -2.55 8.04
CA GLN A 229 20.19 -3.41 7.08
C GLN A 229 20.32 -4.82 7.65
N SER A 230 19.86 -5.83 6.91
CA SER A 230 20.06 -7.24 7.29
C SER A 230 21.53 -7.64 7.13
N VAL A 231 22.12 -8.13 8.21
CA VAL A 231 23.52 -8.57 8.28
C VAL A 231 23.63 -10.09 8.15
N ILE A 232 22.72 -10.81 8.82
CA ILE A 232 22.66 -12.28 8.78
C ILE A 232 21.20 -12.74 8.84
N ILE A 233 20.93 -13.84 8.13
CA ILE A 233 19.69 -14.63 8.23
C ILE A 233 20.08 -16.10 8.41
N LYS A 234 19.60 -16.74 9.48
CA LYS A 234 19.69 -18.20 9.69
C LYS A 234 18.30 -18.78 9.87
N SER A 235 18.02 -19.91 9.21
CA SER A 235 16.72 -20.58 9.24
C SER A 235 16.88 -22.07 9.53
N GLY A 236 15.78 -22.75 9.88
CA GLY A 236 15.82 -24.20 10.19
C GLY A 236 16.47 -24.51 11.55
N LEU A 237 16.57 -23.51 12.42
CA LEU A 237 17.21 -23.64 13.73
C LEU A 237 16.31 -24.38 14.72
N GLN A 238 16.93 -25.00 15.71
CA GLN A 238 16.26 -25.67 16.83
C GLN A 238 16.38 -24.80 18.07
N ASN A 239 16.83 -25.35 19.19
CA ASN A 239 16.79 -24.71 20.51
C ASN A 239 17.78 -23.55 20.71
N TYR A 240 18.73 -23.33 19.80
CA TYR A 240 19.64 -22.19 19.85
C TYR A 240 20.17 -21.80 18.47
N ALA A 241 20.68 -20.57 18.37
CA ALA A 241 21.46 -20.08 17.24
C ALA A 241 22.86 -19.67 17.70
N MET A 242 23.91 -20.19 17.05
CA MET A 242 25.27 -19.68 17.19
C MET A 242 25.64 -18.84 15.97
N ILE A 243 26.08 -17.62 16.20
CA ILE A 243 26.44 -16.64 15.17
C ILE A 243 27.87 -16.17 15.42
N ASP A 244 28.73 -16.29 14.41
CA ASP A 244 30.05 -15.69 14.41
C ASP A 244 29.90 -14.19 14.09
N VAL A 245 30.28 -13.35 15.04
CA VAL A 245 30.25 -11.88 14.96
C VAL A 245 31.65 -11.27 14.90
N SER A 246 32.71 -12.08 14.78
CA SER A 246 34.10 -11.60 14.77
C SER A 246 34.41 -10.63 13.62
N THR A 247 33.68 -10.77 12.51
CA THR A 247 33.81 -9.92 11.31
C THR A 247 32.90 -8.69 11.34
N PHE A 248 32.00 -8.60 12.32
CA PHE A 248 31.04 -7.49 12.40
C PHE A 248 31.76 -6.20 12.80
N GLN A 249 31.21 -5.06 12.38
CA GLN A 249 31.69 -3.77 12.89
C GLN A 249 31.26 -3.59 14.35
N GLU A 250 32.03 -2.83 15.13
CA GLU A 250 31.62 -2.47 16.49
C GLU A 250 30.33 -1.65 16.44
N GLY A 251 29.39 -1.97 17.31
CA GLY A 251 28.11 -1.29 17.31
C GLY A 251 26.97 -2.10 17.92
N VAL A 252 25.78 -1.54 17.79
CA VAL A 252 24.54 -2.13 18.27
C VAL A 252 23.84 -2.84 17.11
N TYR A 253 23.39 -4.06 17.35
CA TYR A 253 22.62 -4.85 16.40
C TYR A 253 21.29 -5.26 17.02
N ILE A 254 20.26 -5.35 16.18
CA ILE A 254 18.93 -5.83 16.54
C ILE A 254 18.81 -7.28 16.08
N VAL A 255 18.47 -8.17 17.00
CA VAL A 255 18.15 -9.56 16.73
C VAL A 255 16.64 -9.68 16.59
N ARG A 256 16.17 -10.42 15.59
CA ARG A 256 14.78 -10.78 15.38
C ARG A 256 14.65 -12.30 15.28
N VAL A 257 13.67 -12.87 15.96
CA VAL A 257 13.38 -14.31 15.94
C VAL A 257 11.93 -14.53 15.49
N ASN A 258 11.74 -15.37 14.48
CA ASN A 258 10.45 -15.75 13.89
C ASN A 258 9.55 -14.55 13.52
N GLY A 259 10.15 -13.44 13.09
CA GLY A 259 9.43 -12.25 12.63
C GLY A 259 8.89 -11.32 13.72
N SER A 260 8.83 -11.73 14.99
CA SER A 260 8.13 -10.95 16.03
C SER A 260 8.95 -10.69 17.29
N GLN A 261 9.76 -11.64 17.76
CA GLN A 261 10.53 -11.48 19.00
C GLN A 261 11.83 -10.73 18.73
N THR A 262 12.20 -9.78 19.59
CA THR A 262 13.39 -8.95 19.37
C THR A 262 14.32 -8.86 20.57
N GLY A 263 15.59 -8.65 20.28
CA GLY A 263 16.64 -8.46 21.27
C GLY A 263 17.68 -7.46 20.76
N ARG A 264 18.45 -6.88 21.67
CA ARG A 264 19.57 -6.00 21.35
C ARG A 264 20.89 -6.63 21.79
N VAL A 265 21.86 -6.67 20.89
CA VAL A 265 23.23 -7.09 21.18
C VAL A 265 24.21 -5.96 20.87
N ILE A 266 25.26 -5.86 21.68
CA ILE A 266 26.38 -4.95 21.45
C ILE A 266 27.55 -5.80 20.99
N VAL A 267 28.16 -5.47 19.86
CA VAL A 267 29.38 -6.09 19.35
C VAL A 267 30.55 -5.16 19.62
N THR A 268 31.62 -5.71 20.20
CA THR A 268 32.86 -5.00 20.58
C THR A 268 34.07 -5.79 20.13
N LYS A 269 35.16 -5.14 19.72
CA LYS A 269 36.43 -5.80 19.39
C LYS A 269 37.41 -5.79 20.56
#